data_AF-A0A811TEM3-F1
#
_entry.id   AF-A0A811TEM3-F1
#
_cell.length_a   1.000
_cell.length_b   1.000
_cell.length_c   1.000
_cell.angle_alpha   90.00
_cell.angle_beta   90.00
_cell.angle_gamma   90.00
#
_symmetry.space_group_name_H-M   'P 1'
#
loop_
_entity.id
_entity.type
_entity.pdbx_description
1 polymer ?
#
loop_
_entity_poly.entity_id
_entity_poly.type
_entity_poly.pdbx_seq_one_letter_code
_entity_poly.pdbx_strand_id
1 'polypeptide(L)'
;MVGPDEYHDSYPGAKSPGVNNNAYTNVMAVFVLNRAIKLFELLPEQQWKELCEKLDINEAEKVRWKEISHKMLVVFHDDGVISQFEGYEHLNELNWERYQKKYGNIERLDRILEAEGDTTNRYKVSKQADVLMLFYLFSSEELSQLFGQLGYSFEYETIPKNIDYYLKRTSNGSSLSWIIHSWVAARRDRARSWELFNQALKTDVADIQGGTTSEGIHLGAMSGCVDIVQRCYTGLESRGNILRFNPVLPEELKRIRLHLRYRGHLFELDITADKLKIEALPGGAKPVLVEVKGNVFELGAGETKEVVFNASTSSYF
;
A
#
# COMPACT_ATOMS: atom_id res chain seq x y z
N MET A 1 14.72 14.62 4.28
CA MET A 1 14.58 13.17 4.03
C MET A 1 14.26 12.94 2.56
N VAL A 2 14.33 11.68 2.07
CA VAL A 2 13.82 11.28 0.75
C VAL A 2 12.73 10.24 1.00
N GLY A 3 11.56 10.42 0.39
CA GLY A 3 10.45 9.46 0.48
C GLY A 3 10.67 8.25 -0.44
N PRO A 4 9.67 7.37 -0.59
CA PRO A 4 9.70 6.32 -1.61
C PRO A 4 9.92 6.84 -3.04
N ASP A 5 9.46 8.05 -3.35
CA ASP A 5 9.72 8.67 -4.64
C ASP A 5 11.07 9.40 -4.66
N GLU A 6 12.03 8.73 -5.31
CA GLU A 6 13.43 9.16 -5.36
C GLU A 6 13.68 10.36 -6.28
N TYR A 7 12.69 10.81 -7.06
CA TYR A 7 12.82 12.02 -7.87
C TYR A 7 12.92 13.30 -7.04
N HIS A 8 12.49 13.24 -5.78
CA HIS A 8 12.45 14.37 -4.87
C HIS A 8 13.50 14.23 -3.77
N ASP A 9 14.72 14.62 -4.11
CA ASP A 9 15.87 14.57 -3.20
C ASP A 9 16.20 15.92 -2.55
N SER A 10 15.58 17.03 -2.99
CA SER A 10 15.82 18.38 -2.51
C SER A 10 14.75 19.36 -3.00
N TYR A 11 14.61 20.51 -2.33
CA TYR A 11 13.78 21.61 -2.85
C TYR A 11 14.44 22.30 -4.06
N PRO A 12 13.66 22.87 -5.00
CA PRO A 12 14.20 23.66 -6.10
C PRO A 12 15.19 24.74 -5.63
N GLY A 13 16.44 24.64 -6.08
CA GLY A 13 17.50 25.61 -5.75
C GLY A 13 18.06 25.51 -4.33
N ALA A 14 17.68 24.51 -3.55
CA ALA A 14 18.25 24.29 -2.22
C ALA A 14 19.72 23.89 -2.29
N LYS A 15 20.49 24.32 -1.27
CA LYS A 15 21.92 23.98 -1.12
C LYS A 15 22.17 22.68 -0.36
N SER A 16 21.16 22.20 0.35
CA SER A 16 21.20 20.98 1.15
C SER A 16 20.16 19.98 0.66
N PRO A 17 20.47 18.67 0.67
CA PRO A 17 19.53 17.65 0.28
C PRO A 17 18.41 17.49 1.32
N GLY A 18 17.32 16.90 0.87
CA GLY A 18 16.15 16.49 1.62
C GLY A 18 14.95 17.42 1.41
N VAL A 19 13.77 16.79 1.50
CA VAL A 19 12.49 17.48 1.70
C VAL A 19 12.03 17.33 3.15
N ASN A 20 11.12 18.19 3.58
CA ASN A 20 10.52 18.15 4.91
C ASN A 20 9.15 17.46 4.88
N ASN A 21 8.82 16.77 5.97
CA ASN A 21 7.47 16.24 6.23
C ASN A 21 6.90 15.39 5.09
N ASN A 22 7.69 14.46 4.54
CA ASN A 22 7.18 13.48 3.58
C ASN A 22 6.05 12.65 4.24
N ALA A 23 4.87 12.66 3.63
CA ALA A 23 3.67 12.09 4.25
C ALA A 23 3.80 10.59 4.50
N TYR A 24 4.32 9.83 3.52
CA TYR A 24 4.59 8.40 3.71
C TYR A 24 5.48 8.17 4.94
N THR A 25 6.62 8.85 5.01
CA THR A 25 7.58 8.65 6.10
C THR A 25 7.00 9.03 7.45
N ASN A 26 6.31 10.17 7.53
CA ASN A 26 5.72 10.65 8.78
C ASN A 26 4.64 9.69 9.29
N VAL A 27 3.74 9.22 8.42
CA VAL A 27 2.68 8.25 8.80
C VAL A 27 3.29 6.90 9.17
N MET A 28 4.30 6.41 8.46
CA MET A 28 5.00 5.17 8.80
C MET A 28 5.74 5.28 10.14
N ALA A 29 6.33 6.44 10.46
CA ALA A 29 6.96 6.68 11.76
C ALA A 29 5.92 6.62 12.90
N VAL A 30 4.76 7.28 12.72
CA VAL A 30 3.63 7.19 13.67
C VAL A 30 3.18 5.75 13.84
N PHE A 31 3.02 5.01 12.75
CA PHE A 31 2.63 3.60 12.79
C PHE A 31 3.61 2.76 13.62
N VAL A 32 4.91 2.87 13.36
CA VAL A 32 5.94 2.11 14.09
C VAL A 32 5.95 2.47 15.58
N LEU A 33 5.84 3.76 15.91
CA LEU A 33 5.78 4.21 17.31
C LEU A 33 4.53 3.67 18.02
N ASN A 34 3.37 3.69 17.36
CA ASN A 34 2.15 3.10 17.88
C ASN A 34 2.32 1.58 18.14
N ARG A 35 3.01 0.86 17.25
CA ARG A 35 3.32 -0.56 17.47
C ARG A 35 4.27 -0.76 18.64
N ALA A 36 5.30 0.06 18.78
CA ALA A 36 6.25 0.00 19.91
C ALA A 36 5.54 0.24 21.25
N ILE A 37 4.66 1.24 21.33
CA ILE A 37 3.87 1.54 22.53
C ILE A 37 2.94 0.36 22.87
N LYS A 38 2.31 -0.25 21.86
CA LYS A 38 1.42 -1.39 22.08
C LYS A 38 2.14 -2.63 22.63
N LEU A 39 3.45 -2.77 22.43
CA LEU A 39 4.20 -3.88 23.03
C LEU A 39 4.16 -3.86 24.57
N PHE A 40 3.99 -2.68 25.18
CA PHE A 40 3.86 -2.58 26.64
C PHE A 40 2.60 -3.30 27.15
N GLU A 41 1.53 -3.29 26.36
CA GLU A 41 0.26 -3.93 26.69
C GLU A 41 0.26 -5.44 26.38
N LEU A 42 1.14 -5.88 25.48
CA LEU A 42 1.17 -7.25 24.97
C LEU A 42 2.19 -8.14 25.70
N LEU A 43 3.30 -7.57 26.18
CA LEU A 43 4.35 -8.34 26.84
C LEU A 43 4.10 -8.43 28.35
N PRO A 44 4.39 -9.59 28.99
CA PRO A 44 4.45 -9.68 30.44
C PRO A 44 5.43 -8.66 31.01
N GLU A 45 5.10 -8.06 32.15
CA GLU A 45 5.88 -6.97 32.77
C GLU A 45 7.37 -7.30 32.90
N GLN A 46 7.71 -8.54 33.29
CA GLN A 46 9.09 -8.98 33.43
C GLN A 46 9.85 -8.97 32.10
N GLN A 47 9.28 -9.56 31.03
CA GLN A 47 9.91 -9.60 29.71
C GLN A 47 10.08 -8.19 29.14
N TRP A 48 9.12 -7.30 29.43
CA TRP A 48 9.20 -5.91 29.05
C TRP A 48 10.36 -5.17 29.75
N LYS A 49 10.54 -5.36 31.05
CA LYS A 49 11.67 -4.79 31.81
C LYS A 49 13.01 -5.27 31.28
N GLU A 50 13.16 -6.58 31.06
CA GLU A 50 14.36 -7.17 30.48
C GLU A 50 14.67 -6.60 29.08
N LEU A 51 13.65 -6.38 28.26
CA LEU A 51 13.79 -5.76 26.94
C LEU A 51 14.23 -4.29 27.03
N CYS A 52 13.66 -3.52 27.96
CA CYS A 52 14.05 -2.13 28.19
C CYS A 52 15.51 -2.03 28.62
N GLU A 53 15.94 -2.85 29.58
CA GLU A 53 17.31 -2.88 30.06
C GLU A 53 18.28 -3.24 28.93
N LYS A 54 17.92 -4.22 28.09
CA LYS A 54 18.74 -4.65 26.95
C LYS A 54 18.89 -3.57 25.87
N LEU A 55 17.83 -2.79 25.61
CA LEU A 55 17.80 -1.77 24.56
C LEU A 55 18.07 -0.36 25.07
N ASP A 56 18.34 -0.20 26.38
CA ASP A 56 18.51 1.08 27.07
C ASP A 56 17.30 2.03 26.89
N ILE A 57 16.09 1.48 26.88
CA ILE A 57 14.85 2.25 26.71
C ILE A 57 14.39 2.78 28.08
N ASN A 58 14.29 4.10 28.20
CA ASN A 58 13.81 4.75 29.42
C ASN A 58 12.36 5.28 29.30
N GLU A 59 11.74 5.64 30.43
CA GLU A 59 10.36 6.16 30.47
C GLU A 59 10.21 7.49 29.68
N ALA A 60 11.24 8.34 29.66
CA ALA A 60 11.18 9.60 28.93
C ALA A 60 11.09 9.38 27.41
N GLU A 61 11.75 8.36 26.87
CA GLU A 61 11.60 7.96 25.47
C GLU A 61 10.17 7.51 25.17
N LYS A 62 9.53 6.76 26.06
CA LYS A 62 8.13 6.32 25.87
C LYS A 62 7.16 7.50 25.82
N VAL A 63 7.33 8.45 26.74
CA VAL A 63 6.56 9.71 26.74
C VAL A 63 6.77 10.45 25.42
N ARG A 64 8.01 10.53 24.95
CA ARG A 64 8.35 11.17 23.67
C ARG A 64 7.75 10.44 22.47
N TRP A 65 7.76 9.10 22.44
CA TRP A 65 7.11 8.32 21.37
C TRP A 65 5.61 8.57 21.32
N LYS A 66 4.95 8.66 22.48
CA LYS A 66 3.54 9.00 22.55
C LYS A 66 3.30 10.42 22.05
N GLU A 67 4.13 11.38 22.41
CA GLU A 67 4.02 12.74 21.91
C GLU A 67 4.18 12.82 20.38
N ILE A 68 5.24 12.20 19.83
CA ILE A 68 5.50 12.19 18.39
C ILE A 68 4.34 11.53 17.64
N SER A 69 3.86 10.37 18.11
CA SER A 69 2.77 9.65 17.45
C SER A 69 1.43 10.41 17.44
N HIS A 70 1.24 11.44 18.28
CA HIS A 70 0.01 12.24 18.31
C HIS A 70 0.17 13.64 17.69
N LYS A 71 1.41 14.09 17.48
CA LYS A 71 1.70 15.46 17.00
C LYS A 71 2.47 15.50 15.67
N MET A 72 2.73 14.35 15.06
CA MET A 72 3.43 14.28 13.78
C MET A 72 2.63 15.05 12.71
N LEU A 73 3.30 15.95 12.00
CA LEU A 73 2.67 16.76 10.96
C LEU A 73 2.42 15.91 9.70
N VAL A 74 1.21 16.01 9.15
CA VAL A 74 0.90 15.60 7.78
C VAL A 74 0.38 16.82 7.04
N VAL A 75 0.96 17.12 5.88
CA VAL A 75 0.61 18.29 5.07
C VAL A 75 -0.41 17.90 4.02
N PHE A 76 -1.34 18.80 3.73
CA PHE A 76 -2.38 18.64 2.72
C PHE A 76 -2.40 19.87 1.80
N HIS A 77 -2.87 19.70 0.58
CA HIS A 77 -3.10 20.77 -0.39
C HIS A 77 -4.36 20.52 -1.21
N ASP A 78 -4.76 21.51 -2.00
CA ASP A 78 -6.03 21.53 -2.75
C ASP A 78 -7.22 21.17 -1.82
N ASP A 79 -8.24 20.49 -2.33
CA ASP A 79 -9.40 20.02 -1.58
C ASP A 79 -9.11 18.70 -0.83
N GLY A 80 -8.12 18.73 0.07
CA GLY A 80 -7.80 17.62 0.98
C GLY A 80 -6.90 16.51 0.41
N VAL A 81 -6.12 16.79 -0.64
CA VAL A 81 -5.08 15.88 -1.13
C VAL A 81 -3.93 15.86 -0.12
N ILE A 82 -3.44 14.69 0.25
CA ILE A 82 -2.27 14.54 1.12
C ILE A 82 -1.06 15.00 0.32
N SER A 83 -0.36 16.04 0.77
CA SER A 83 0.87 16.50 0.12
C SER A 83 1.97 15.45 0.30
N GLN A 84 2.66 15.11 -0.78
CA GLN A 84 3.75 14.14 -0.75
C GLN A 84 4.86 14.57 0.21
N PHE A 85 5.15 15.86 0.25
CA PHE A 85 5.99 16.53 1.25
C PHE A 85 5.56 18.00 1.35
N GLU A 86 6.06 18.71 2.36
CA GLU A 86 5.74 20.12 2.58
C GLU A 86 6.22 20.99 1.42
N GLY A 87 5.34 21.76 0.80
CA GLY A 87 5.64 22.62 -0.35
C GLY A 87 5.58 21.94 -1.72
N TYR A 88 5.19 20.67 -1.78
CA TYR A 88 5.00 19.93 -3.05
C TYR A 88 4.00 20.64 -3.99
N GLU A 89 2.97 21.27 -3.43
CA GLU A 89 1.94 22.01 -4.15
C GLU A 89 2.47 23.20 -4.95
N HIS A 90 3.64 23.73 -4.58
CA HIS A 90 4.31 24.85 -5.24
C HIS A 90 5.18 24.43 -6.43
N LEU A 91 5.38 23.13 -6.65
CA LEU A 91 6.10 22.63 -7.81
C LEU A 91 5.27 22.83 -9.08
N ASN A 92 5.95 22.91 -10.23
CA ASN A 92 5.29 23.10 -11.51
C ASN A 92 4.61 21.81 -11.99
N GLU A 93 3.57 21.92 -12.81
CA GLU A 93 3.08 20.75 -13.54
C GLU A 93 4.00 20.43 -14.72
N LEU A 94 4.23 19.14 -14.97
CA LEU A 94 4.92 18.69 -16.18
C LEU A 94 3.95 18.69 -17.37
N ASN A 95 4.43 19.11 -18.54
CA ASN A 95 3.69 18.91 -19.79
C ASN A 95 3.84 17.45 -20.27
N TRP A 96 3.07 16.54 -19.69
CA TRP A 96 3.12 15.09 -19.97
C TRP A 96 3.00 14.75 -21.45
N GLU A 97 2.02 15.35 -22.15
CA GLU A 97 1.78 15.09 -23.58
C GLU A 97 2.99 15.45 -24.44
N ARG A 98 3.64 16.59 -24.16
CA ARG A 98 4.85 17.02 -24.87
C ARG A 98 5.97 16.00 -24.68
N TYR A 99 6.23 15.56 -23.46
CA TYR A 99 7.31 14.60 -23.17
C TYR A 99 7.00 13.23 -23.78
N GLN A 100 5.77 12.73 -23.64
CA GLN A 100 5.34 11.47 -24.25
C GLN A 100 5.47 11.51 -25.78
N LYS A 101 5.04 12.59 -26.44
CA LYS A 101 5.16 12.73 -27.90
C LYS A 101 6.62 12.81 -28.37
N LYS A 102 7.49 13.47 -27.60
CA LYS A 102 8.90 13.68 -27.98
C LYS A 102 9.76 12.44 -27.75
N TYR A 103 9.56 11.74 -26.63
CA TYR A 103 10.45 10.65 -26.19
C TYR A 103 9.82 9.26 -26.27
N GLY A 104 8.49 9.16 -26.37
CA GLY A 104 7.76 7.89 -26.32
C GLY A 104 7.77 7.30 -24.90
N ASN A 105 8.90 6.71 -24.50
CA ASN A 105 9.11 6.20 -23.15
C ASN A 105 9.66 7.30 -22.23
N ILE A 106 8.92 7.59 -21.16
CA ILE A 106 9.27 8.63 -20.16
C ILE A 106 9.52 8.06 -18.76
N GLU A 107 9.68 6.73 -18.63
CA GLU A 107 9.97 6.07 -17.34
C GLU A 107 11.23 6.63 -16.67
N ARG A 108 12.24 7.04 -17.47
CA ARG A 108 13.47 7.70 -17.01
C ARG A 108 13.40 9.21 -17.15
N LEU A 109 12.34 9.80 -16.62
CA LEU A 109 12.11 11.25 -16.67
C LEU A 109 13.25 12.05 -16.02
N ASP A 110 13.90 11.48 -15.00
CA ASP A 110 15.12 11.99 -14.38
C ASP A 110 16.21 12.29 -15.43
N ARG A 111 16.55 11.29 -16.25
CA ARG A 111 17.59 11.41 -17.28
C ARG A 111 17.17 12.33 -18.42
N ILE A 112 15.89 12.31 -18.76
CA ILE A 112 15.33 13.17 -19.82
C ILE A 112 15.45 14.64 -19.41
N LEU A 113 15.03 14.99 -18.20
CA LEU A 113 15.11 16.36 -17.69
C LEU A 113 16.56 16.79 -17.48
N GLU A 114 17.42 15.91 -16.95
CA GLU A 114 18.85 16.20 -16.80
C GLU A 114 19.52 16.54 -18.15
N ALA A 115 19.22 15.77 -19.20
CA ALA A 115 19.73 16.03 -20.55
C ALA A 115 19.23 17.36 -21.15
N GLU A 116 18.11 17.90 -20.66
CA GLU A 116 17.58 19.22 -21.01
C GLU A 116 18.09 20.33 -20.07
N GLY A 117 18.99 20.03 -19.12
CA GLY A 117 19.50 20.97 -18.14
C GLY A 117 18.48 21.33 -17.04
N ASP A 118 17.54 20.42 -16.79
CA ASP A 118 16.44 20.58 -15.84
C ASP A 118 16.43 19.46 -14.78
N THR A 119 15.47 19.49 -13.86
CA THR A 119 15.39 18.51 -12.76
C THR A 119 13.95 18.17 -12.39
N THR A 120 13.72 16.92 -12.00
CA THR A 120 12.43 16.45 -11.47
C THR A 120 12.00 17.20 -10.21
N ASN A 121 12.94 17.70 -9.41
CA ASN A 121 12.66 18.47 -8.19
C ASN A 121 11.79 19.71 -8.43
N ARG A 122 11.73 20.23 -9.66
CA ARG A 122 10.92 21.41 -10.03
C ARG A 122 9.47 21.10 -10.37
N TYR A 123 9.11 19.83 -10.53
CA TYR A 123 7.81 19.42 -11.05
C TYR A 123 7.07 18.48 -10.11
N LYS A 124 5.73 18.48 -10.17
CA LYS A 124 4.86 17.50 -9.52
C LYS A 124 4.89 16.18 -10.28
N VAL A 125 6.03 15.49 -10.24
CA VAL A 125 6.28 14.24 -10.97
C VAL A 125 6.85 13.20 -10.02
N SER A 126 6.36 11.97 -10.13
CA SER A 126 6.84 10.87 -9.29
C SER A 126 7.44 9.74 -10.12
N LYS A 127 8.54 9.17 -9.63
CA LYS A 127 9.16 7.96 -10.20
C LYS A 127 8.28 6.74 -9.97
N GLN A 128 7.74 6.64 -8.75
CA GLN A 128 6.97 5.52 -8.23
C GLN A 128 6.00 6.02 -7.16
N ALA A 129 5.15 5.12 -6.66
CA ALA A 129 4.20 5.43 -5.60
C ALA A 129 4.89 5.92 -4.31
N ASP A 130 4.45 7.07 -3.80
CA ASP A 130 4.85 7.63 -2.49
C ASP A 130 3.63 7.70 -1.54
N VAL A 131 2.77 8.72 -1.69
CA VAL A 131 1.50 8.81 -0.94
C VAL A 131 0.63 7.58 -1.18
N LEU A 132 0.63 7.06 -2.42
CA LEU A 132 -0.14 5.87 -2.78
C LEU A 132 0.30 4.60 -2.03
N MET A 133 1.53 4.56 -1.50
CA MET A 133 1.97 3.45 -0.65
C MET A 133 1.16 3.37 0.65
N LEU A 134 0.65 4.48 1.17
CA LEU A 134 -0.21 4.45 2.36
C LEU A 134 -1.50 3.65 2.10
N PHE A 135 -2.10 3.80 0.91
CA PHE A 135 -3.29 3.04 0.51
C PHE A 135 -2.97 1.60 0.09
N TYR A 136 -1.72 1.30 -0.24
CA TYR A 136 -1.27 -0.07 -0.45
C TYR A 136 -1.08 -0.82 0.87
N LEU A 137 -0.45 -0.18 1.86
CA LEU A 137 -0.05 -0.81 3.12
C LEU A 137 -1.17 -0.91 4.15
N PHE A 138 -2.10 0.05 4.19
CA PHE A 138 -3.10 0.16 5.24
C PHE A 138 -4.53 -0.01 4.71
N SER A 139 -5.38 -0.62 5.53
CA SER A 139 -6.83 -0.60 5.32
C SER A 139 -7.39 0.83 5.47
N SER A 140 -8.61 1.06 4.96
CA SER A 140 -9.35 2.32 5.18
C SER A 140 -9.50 2.62 6.66
N GLU A 141 -9.84 1.62 7.47
CA GLU A 141 -10.06 1.80 8.90
C GLU A 141 -8.77 2.14 9.65
N GLU A 142 -7.65 1.51 9.29
CA GLU A 142 -6.34 1.85 9.88
C GLU A 142 -5.91 3.26 9.52
N LEU A 143 -6.13 3.71 8.27
CA LEU A 143 -5.85 5.09 7.88
C LEU A 143 -6.74 6.07 8.64
N SER A 144 -8.05 5.83 8.71
CA SER A 144 -8.95 6.67 9.49
C SER A 144 -8.53 6.77 10.96
N GLN A 145 -8.06 5.68 11.56
CA GLN A 145 -7.53 5.69 12.92
C GLN A 145 -6.23 6.49 13.05
N LEU A 146 -5.26 6.28 12.15
CA LEU A 146 -3.98 6.98 12.18
C LEU A 146 -4.14 8.49 11.98
N PHE A 147 -4.94 8.90 10.99
CA PHE A 147 -5.20 10.31 10.72
C PHE A 147 -6.05 10.95 11.82
N GLY A 148 -7.06 10.24 12.32
CA GLY A 148 -7.88 10.69 13.44
C GLY A 148 -7.06 10.89 14.72
N GLN A 149 -6.11 10.00 15.02
CA GLN A 149 -5.17 10.14 16.14
C GLN A 149 -4.33 11.43 16.03
N LEU A 150 -3.94 11.81 14.81
CA LEU A 150 -3.19 13.03 14.54
C LEU A 150 -4.07 14.30 14.48
N GLY A 151 -5.39 14.16 14.68
CA GLY A 151 -6.33 15.27 14.66
C GLY A 151 -6.82 15.68 13.26
N TYR A 152 -6.61 14.83 12.25
CA TYR A 152 -7.09 15.07 10.88
C TYR A 152 -8.38 14.30 10.60
N SER A 153 -9.29 14.92 9.85
CA SER A 153 -10.42 14.20 9.26
C SER A 153 -9.92 13.34 8.10
N PHE A 154 -10.39 12.09 8.03
CA PHE A 154 -10.06 11.18 6.94
C PHE A 154 -11.34 10.53 6.45
N GLU A 155 -11.97 11.22 5.51
CA GLU A 155 -13.18 10.77 4.84
C GLU A 155 -12.87 9.70 3.79
N TYR A 156 -13.86 8.87 3.51
CA TYR A 156 -13.79 7.83 2.50
C TYR A 156 -13.30 8.34 1.13
N GLU A 157 -13.81 9.50 0.70
CA GLU A 157 -13.47 10.12 -0.59
C GLU A 157 -12.01 10.59 -0.69
N THR A 158 -11.29 10.70 0.44
CA THR A 158 -9.87 11.07 0.44
C THR A 158 -9.03 10.06 -0.32
N ILE A 159 -9.35 8.76 -0.22
CA ILE A 159 -8.60 7.70 -0.90
C ILE A 159 -8.70 7.87 -2.42
N PRO A 160 -9.89 7.79 -3.08
CA PRO A 160 -9.99 7.91 -4.54
C PRO A 160 -9.48 9.26 -5.06
N LYS A 161 -9.67 10.37 -4.33
CA LYS A 161 -9.10 11.67 -4.70
C LYS A 161 -7.57 11.65 -4.81
N ASN A 162 -6.89 11.11 -3.80
CA ASN A 162 -5.43 11.00 -3.81
C ASN A 162 -4.94 10.02 -4.89
N ILE A 163 -5.65 8.91 -5.10
CA ILE A 163 -5.36 7.95 -6.18
C ILE A 163 -5.36 8.66 -7.53
N ASP A 164 -6.43 9.37 -7.85
CA ASP A 164 -6.57 10.06 -9.14
C ASP A 164 -5.54 11.18 -9.32
N TYR A 165 -5.20 11.88 -8.23
CA TYR A 165 -4.22 12.95 -8.25
C TYR A 165 -2.82 12.42 -8.60
N TYR A 166 -2.36 11.38 -7.91
CA TYR A 166 -1.00 10.86 -8.06
C TYR A 166 -0.84 9.95 -9.27
N LEU A 167 -1.85 9.17 -9.67
CA LEU A 167 -1.76 8.34 -10.89
C LEU A 167 -1.53 9.16 -12.16
N LYS A 168 -2.03 10.41 -12.21
CA LYS A 168 -1.79 11.34 -13.33
C LYS A 168 -0.38 11.92 -13.35
N ARG A 169 0.39 11.74 -12.27
CA ARG A 169 1.69 12.39 -12.04
C ARG A 169 2.85 11.42 -11.89
N THR A 170 2.63 10.12 -12.08
CA THR A 170 3.68 9.10 -11.95
C THR A 170 4.17 8.64 -13.32
N SER A 171 5.48 8.68 -13.55
CA SER A 171 6.12 8.26 -14.81
C SER A 171 6.24 6.74 -14.98
N ASN A 172 6.03 5.97 -13.90
CA ASN A 172 6.26 4.53 -13.81
C ASN A 172 7.71 4.11 -14.03
N GLY A 173 8.67 4.93 -13.57
CA GLY A 173 10.11 4.67 -13.68
C GLY A 173 10.66 3.49 -12.88
N SER A 174 9.80 2.66 -12.30
CA SER A 174 10.14 1.53 -11.44
C SER A 174 9.19 0.37 -11.73
N SER A 175 9.71 -0.85 -11.80
CA SER A 175 8.90 -2.06 -12.06
C SER A 175 7.84 -2.29 -10.98
N LEU A 176 8.11 -1.84 -9.75
CA LEU A 176 7.17 -1.89 -8.64
C LEU A 176 5.97 -0.93 -8.82
N SER A 177 6.12 0.13 -9.62
CA SER A 177 5.08 1.14 -9.85
C SER A 177 3.80 0.53 -10.42
N TRP A 178 3.93 -0.39 -11.39
CA TRP A 178 2.79 -1.07 -12.00
C TRP A 178 2.00 -1.91 -10.99
N ILE A 179 2.69 -2.57 -10.06
CA ILE A 179 2.05 -3.34 -8.97
C ILE A 179 1.24 -2.43 -8.06
N ILE A 180 1.85 -1.36 -7.57
CA ILE A 180 1.18 -0.46 -6.62
C ILE A 180 0.02 0.24 -7.30
N HIS A 181 0.19 0.71 -8.54
CA HIS A 181 -0.91 1.31 -9.29
C HIS A 181 -2.04 0.33 -9.57
N SER A 182 -1.73 -0.92 -9.94
CA SER A 182 -2.74 -1.98 -10.07
C SER A 182 -3.50 -2.17 -8.77
N TRP A 183 -2.80 -2.30 -7.65
CA TRP A 183 -3.39 -2.52 -6.34
C TRP A 183 -4.33 -1.39 -5.93
N VAL A 184 -3.84 -0.17 -6.08
CA VAL A 184 -4.52 1.04 -5.66
C VAL A 184 -5.70 1.32 -6.58
N ALA A 185 -5.56 1.11 -7.89
CA ALA A 185 -6.68 1.17 -8.84
C ALA A 185 -7.78 0.16 -8.48
N ALA A 186 -7.43 -1.01 -7.95
CA ALA A 186 -8.42 -2.03 -7.57
C ALA A 186 -9.42 -1.55 -6.49
N ARG A 187 -9.06 -0.51 -5.72
CA ARG A 187 -9.95 0.14 -4.76
C ARG A 187 -11.01 1.03 -5.42
N ARG A 188 -11.07 1.13 -6.74
CA ARG A 188 -12.05 1.97 -7.45
C ARG A 188 -12.47 1.39 -8.80
N ASP A 189 -11.51 0.87 -9.54
CA ASP A 189 -11.66 0.42 -10.92
C ASP A 189 -10.90 -0.89 -11.12
N ARG A 190 -11.64 -2.00 -11.12
CA ARG A 190 -11.06 -3.35 -11.28
C ARG A 190 -10.61 -3.62 -12.71
N ALA A 191 -11.23 -2.99 -13.71
CA ALA A 191 -10.80 -3.13 -15.10
C ALA A 191 -9.44 -2.45 -15.28
N ARG A 192 -9.29 -1.21 -14.79
CA ARG A 192 -8.00 -0.51 -14.81
C ARG A 192 -6.93 -1.23 -13.99
N SER A 193 -7.30 -1.76 -12.83
CA SER A 193 -6.42 -2.62 -12.02
C SER A 193 -5.91 -3.81 -12.84
N TRP A 194 -6.80 -4.52 -13.55
CA TRP A 194 -6.43 -5.64 -14.40
C TRP A 194 -5.50 -5.26 -15.56
N GLU A 195 -5.75 -4.13 -16.22
CA GLU A 195 -4.85 -3.62 -17.27
C GLU A 195 -3.42 -3.40 -16.73
N LEU A 196 -3.30 -2.72 -15.58
CA LEU A 196 -2.02 -2.42 -14.94
C LEU A 196 -1.33 -3.70 -14.44
N PHE A 197 -2.10 -4.64 -13.87
CA PHE A 197 -1.61 -5.96 -13.48
C PHE A 197 -1.00 -6.72 -14.66
N ASN A 198 -1.66 -6.68 -15.83
CA ASN A 198 -1.13 -7.30 -17.05
C ASN A 198 0.16 -6.65 -17.55
N GLN A 199 0.36 -5.35 -17.31
CA GLN A 199 1.67 -4.72 -17.59
C GLN A 199 2.72 -5.23 -16.61
N ALA A 200 2.39 -5.31 -15.32
CA ALA A 200 3.32 -5.80 -14.31
C ALA A 200 3.77 -7.25 -14.57
N LEU A 201 2.86 -8.13 -15.00
CA LEU A 201 3.18 -9.51 -15.39
C LEU A 201 4.17 -9.62 -16.56
N LYS A 202 4.22 -8.60 -17.42
CA LYS A 202 5.11 -8.55 -18.59
C LYS A 202 6.50 -8.01 -18.27
N THR A 203 6.72 -7.47 -17.06
CA THR A 203 7.98 -6.80 -16.66
C THR A 203 9.20 -7.56 -17.13
N ASP A 204 9.35 -8.82 -16.69
CA ASP A 204 10.49 -9.67 -17.05
C ASP A 204 10.25 -10.54 -18.27
N VAL A 205 9.02 -11.04 -18.45
CA VAL A 205 8.71 -11.99 -19.54
C VAL A 205 8.83 -11.34 -20.92
N ALA A 206 8.52 -10.04 -21.02
CA ALA A 206 8.60 -9.27 -22.25
C ALA A 206 9.64 -8.14 -22.20
N ASP A 207 10.44 -8.07 -21.13
CA ASP A 207 11.49 -7.05 -20.90
C ASP A 207 11.01 -5.61 -21.22
N ILE A 208 9.84 -5.24 -20.70
CA ILE A 208 9.17 -3.97 -21.08
C ILE A 208 9.96 -2.73 -20.62
N GLN A 209 10.88 -2.89 -19.67
CA GLN A 209 11.77 -1.82 -19.19
C GLN A 209 13.03 -1.66 -20.05
N GLY A 210 13.24 -2.54 -21.03
CA GLY A 210 14.27 -2.39 -22.06
C GLY A 210 15.67 -2.72 -21.58
N GLY A 211 15.95 -4.00 -21.38
CA GLY A 211 17.29 -4.56 -21.16
C GLY A 211 17.63 -4.87 -19.70
N THR A 212 16.82 -4.44 -18.73
CA THR A 212 17.10 -4.62 -17.30
C THR A 212 16.91 -6.06 -16.84
N THR A 213 16.04 -6.85 -17.50
CA THR A 213 15.86 -8.26 -17.16
C THR A 213 17.14 -9.08 -17.34
N SER A 214 18.02 -8.68 -18.27
CA SER A 214 19.33 -9.34 -18.44
C SER A 214 20.28 -9.13 -17.25
N GLU A 215 20.07 -8.07 -16.47
CA GLU A 215 20.82 -7.76 -15.25
C GLU A 215 20.28 -8.52 -14.02
N GLY A 216 19.02 -8.98 -14.10
CA GLY A 216 18.37 -9.81 -13.08
C GLY A 216 16.84 -9.71 -13.15
N ILE A 217 16.15 -10.74 -12.67
CA ILE A 217 14.68 -10.72 -12.57
C ILE A 217 14.21 -9.77 -11.46
N HIS A 218 13.08 -9.11 -11.68
CA HIS A 218 12.52 -8.13 -10.75
C HIS A 218 11.68 -8.81 -9.66
N LEU A 219 12.34 -9.43 -8.69
CA LEU A 219 11.68 -10.20 -7.61
C LEU A 219 10.60 -9.43 -6.85
N GLY A 220 10.75 -8.11 -6.67
CA GLY A 220 9.73 -7.25 -6.07
C GLY A 220 8.46 -7.17 -6.91
N ALA A 221 8.60 -7.01 -8.23
CA ALA A 221 7.46 -7.00 -9.16
C ALA A 221 6.80 -8.39 -9.25
N MET A 222 7.59 -9.45 -9.30
CA MET A 222 7.08 -10.83 -9.34
C MET A 222 6.31 -11.20 -8.08
N SER A 223 6.84 -10.88 -6.89
CA SER A 223 6.15 -11.14 -5.63
C SER A 223 4.90 -10.27 -5.49
N GLY A 224 4.96 -9.01 -5.94
CA GLY A 224 3.80 -8.12 -6.04
C GLY A 224 2.67 -8.69 -6.93
N CYS A 225 3.01 -9.36 -8.04
CA CYS A 225 2.00 -9.99 -8.89
C CYS A 225 1.23 -11.09 -8.15
N VAL A 226 1.94 -11.90 -7.36
CA VAL A 226 1.32 -12.92 -6.51
C VAL A 226 0.45 -12.26 -5.44
N ASP A 227 0.93 -11.18 -4.82
CA ASP A 227 0.20 -10.46 -3.78
C ASP A 227 -1.13 -9.89 -4.30
N ILE A 228 -1.17 -9.34 -5.52
CA ILE A 228 -2.40 -8.81 -6.13
C ILE A 228 -3.48 -9.90 -6.19
N VAL A 229 -3.11 -11.10 -6.64
CA VAL A 229 -4.05 -12.22 -6.73
C VAL A 229 -4.45 -12.71 -5.34
N GLN A 230 -3.51 -12.84 -4.41
CA GLN A 230 -3.76 -13.46 -3.10
C GLN A 230 -4.46 -12.54 -2.10
N ARG A 231 -4.15 -11.25 -2.11
CA ARG A 231 -4.63 -10.27 -1.13
C ARG A 231 -5.53 -9.19 -1.73
N CYS A 232 -5.15 -8.60 -2.87
CA CYS A 232 -5.91 -7.47 -3.43
C CYS A 232 -7.30 -7.88 -3.95
N TYR A 233 -7.36 -8.91 -4.79
CA TYR A 233 -8.63 -9.36 -5.40
C TYR A 233 -9.51 -10.17 -4.44
N THR A 234 -8.91 -10.86 -3.47
CA THR A 234 -9.62 -11.61 -2.43
C THR A 234 -10.10 -10.71 -1.28
N GLY A 235 -9.51 -9.51 -1.13
CA GLY A 235 -9.69 -8.67 0.04
C GLY A 235 -9.21 -9.34 1.33
N LEU A 236 -8.17 -10.19 1.24
CA LEU A 236 -7.64 -10.92 2.39
C LEU A 236 -6.93 -9.99 3.37
N GLU A 237 -7.42 -9.96 4.60
CA GLU A 237 -6.83 -9.20 5.71
C GLU A 237 -6.85 -10.04 7.00
N SER A 238 -5.79 -9.96 7.80
CA SER A 238 -5.77 -10.52 9.15
C SER A 238 -5.71 -9.38 10.16
N ARG A 239 -6.85 -9.07 10.80
CA ARG A 239 -6.96 -7.97 11.76
C ARG A 239 -7.82 -8.34 12.97
N GLY A 240 -7.40 -7.95 14.16
CA GLY A 240 -8.20 -8.17 15.38
C GLY A 240 -8.52 -9.65 15.66
N ASN A 241 -7.58 -10.55 15.37
CA ASN A 241 -7.74 -12.01 15.48
C ASN A 241 -8.77 -12.63 14.51
N ILE A 242 -9.27 -11.89 13.52
CA ILE A 242 -10.24 -12.35 12.53
C ILE A 242 -9.57 -12.40 11.15
N LEU A 243 -9.79 -13.49 10.41
CA LEU A 243 -9.39 -13.64 9.01
C LEU A 243 -10.51 -13.12 8.11
N ARG A 244 -10.29 -12.01 7.41
CA ARG A 244 -11.31 -11.34 6.59
C ARG A 244 -11.09 -11.59 5.11
N PHE A 245 -12.21 -11.66 4.39
CA PHE A 245 -12.28 -11.67 2.94
C PHE A 245 -13.35 -10.70 2.46
N ASN A 246 -12.98 -9.81 1.56
CA ASN A 246 -13.88 -8.93 0.82
C ASN A 246 -13.66 -9.11 -0.70
N PRO A 247 -13.99 -10.27 -1.30
CA PRO A 247 -13.58 -10.56 -2.67
C PRO A 247 -14.26 -9.62 -3.67
N VAL A 248 -13.46 -9.07 -4.59
CA VAL A 248 -13.93 -8.32 -5.76
C VAL A 248 -12.96 -8.62 -6.89
N LEU A 249 -13.36 -9.53 -7.78
CA LEU A 249 -12.53 -9.98 -8.90
C LEU A 249 -12.75 -9.07 -10.11
N PRO A 250 -11.71 -8.82 -10.94
CA PRO A 250 -11.90 -8.25 -12.27
C PRO A 250 -12.67 -9.25 -13.16
N GLU A 251 -13.35 -8.76 -14.19
CA GLU A 251 -14.22 -9.60 -15.02
C GLU A 251 -13.47 -10.75 -15.67
N GLU A 252 -12.21 -10.55 -16.01
CA GLU A 252 -11.33 -11.53 -16.65
C GLU A 252 -10.93 -12.67 -15.71
N LEU A 253 -10.91 -12.43 -14.40
CA LEU A 253 -10.51 -13.43 -13.40
C LEU A 253 -11.74 -14.14 -12.81
N LYS A 254 -12.12 -15.26 -13.43
CA LYS A 254 -13.35 -15.98 -13.07
C LYS A 254 -13.29 -16.74 -11.75
N ARG A 255 -12.10 -17.18 -11.33
CA ARG A 255 -11.91 -18.01 -10.15
C ARG A 255 -10.49 -17.92 -9.61
N ILE A 256 -10.35 -17.92 -8.29
CA ILE A 256 -9.07 -18.07 -7.59
C ILE A 256 -9.16 -19.31 -6.70
N ARG A 257 -8.20 -20.22 -6.82
CA ARG A 257 -7.99 -21.30 -5.86
C ARG A 257 -6.61 -21.19 -5.26
N LEU A 258 -6.51 -21.16 -3.94
CA LEU A 258 -5.23 -21.06 -3.25
C LEU A 258 -5.27 -21.73 -1.89
N HIS A 259 -4.10 -22.06 -1.38
CA HIS A 259 -3.92 -22.50 -0.01
C HIS A 259 -3.40 -21.35 0.86
N LEU A 260 -3.95 -21.20 2.06
CA LEU A 260 -3.57 -20.16 3.00
C LEU A 260 -3.25 -20.76 4.37
N ARG A 261 -2.10 -20.42 4.95
CA ARG A 261 -1.79 -20.77 6.34
C ARG A 261 -2.12 -19.62 7.28
N TYR A 262 -2.94 -19.89 8.29
CA TYR A 262 -3.27 -18.89 9.31
C TYR A 262 -3.52 -19.54 10.67
N ARG A 263 -2.78 -19.11 11.70
CA ARG A 263 -2.88 -19.60 13.09
C ARG A 263 -2.85 -21.13 13.25
N GLY A 264 -2.02 -21.79 12.45
CA GLY A 264 -1.87 -23.25 12.47
C GLY A 264 -2.85 -24.01 11.59
N HIS A 265 -3.86 -23.35 11.02
CA HIS A 265 -4.71 -23.94 9.97
C HIS A 265 -4.01 -23.88 8.61
N LEU A 266 -4.31 -24.87 7.77
CA LEU A 266 -4.13 -24.82 6.32
C LEU A 266 -5.52 -24.77 5.69
N PHE A 267 -5.86 -23.62 5.12
CA PHE A 267 -7.12 -23.42 4.43
C PHE A 267 -6.98 -23.69 2.94
N GLU A 268 -7.94 -24.40 2.35
CA GLU A 268 -8.19 -24.39 0.91
C GLU A 268 -9.29 -23.36 0.61
N LEU A 269 -8.97 -22.40 -0.26
CA LEU A 269 -9.89 -21.35 -0.69
C LEU A 269 -10.29 -21.57 -2.14
N ASP A 270 -11.58 -21.38 -2.43
CA ASP A 270 -12.14 -21.38 -3.77
C ASP A 270 -13.10 -20.19 -3.91
N ILE A 271 -12.66 -19.18 -4.67
CA ILE A 271 -13.28 -17.86 -4.74
C ILE A 271 -13.72 -17.58 -6.18
N THR A 272 -14.96 -17.18 -6.37
CA THR A 272 -15.53 -16.67 -7.62
C THR A 272 -16.07 -15.25 -7.42
N ALA A 273 -16.71 -14.67 -8.44
CA ALA A 273 -17.29 -13.33 -8.36
C ALA A 273 -18.45 -13.21 -7.35
N ASP A 274 -19.08 -14.32 -7.00
CA ASP A 274 -20.33 -14.40 -6.24
C ASP A 274 -20.28 -15.34 -5.03
N LYS A 275 -19.16 -16.02 -4.80
CA LYS A 275 -19.00 -16.87 -3.61
C LYS A 275 -17.55 -17.11 -3.20
N LEU A 276 -17.40 -17.50 -1.95
CA LEU A 276 -16.17 -18.02 -1.37
C LEU A 276 -16.49 -19.32 -0.63
N LYS A 277 -15.82 -20.41 -1.03
CA LYS A 277 -15.74 -21.63 -0.25
C LYS A 277 -14.39 -21.66 0.48
N ILE A 278 -14.43 -21.87 1.79
CA ILE A 278 -13.27 -22.03 2.65
C ILE A 278 -13.36 -23.38 3.36
N GLU A 279 -12.31 -24.18 3.23
CA GLU A 279 -12.17 -25.44 3.92
C GLU A 279 -10.94 -25.37 4.83
N ALA A 280 -11.14 -25.57 6.13
CA ALA A 280 -10.06 -25.77 7.06
C ALA A 280 -9.64 -27.24 6.97
N LEU A 281 -8.47 -27.53 6.40
CA LEU A 281 -8.04 -28.93 6.27
C LEU A 281 -7.87 -29.57 7.67
N PRO A 282 -8.06 -30.89 7.79
CA PRO A 282 -7.91 -31.60 9.07
C PRO A 282 -6.57 -31.29 9.76
N GLY A 283 -6.62 -30.99 11.06
CA GLY A 283 -5.46 -30.58 11.84
C GLY A 283 -5.79 -30.35 13.32
N GLY A 284 -4.78 -29.98 14.11
CA GLY A 284 -4.92 -29.76 15.57
C GLY A 284 -5.10 -28.30 15.99
N ALA A 285 -5.35 -27.39 15.04
CA ALA A 285 -5.46 -25.97 15.32
C ALA A 285 -6.80 -25.62 15.99
N LYS A 286 -6.77 -24.68 16.94
CA LYS A 286 -7.99 -24.16 17.58
C LYS A 286 -8.86 -23.43 16.55
N PRO A 287 -10.18 -23.44 16.67
CA PRO A 287 -11.05 -22.69 15.78
C PRO A 287 -10.67 -21.20 15.69
N VAL A 288 -10.93 -20.61 14.52
CA VAL A 288 -10.66 -19.18 14.27
C VAL A 288 -11.91 -18.49 13.77
N LEU A 289 -12.00 -17.17 14.01
CA LEU A 289 -13.02 -16.33 13.40
C LEU A 289 -12.64 -15.97 11.97
N VAL A 290 -13.59 -16.17 11.06
CA VAL A 290 -13.52 -15.80 9.66
C VAL A 290 -14.65 -14.83 9.35
N GLU A 291 -14.37 -13.79 8.58
CA GLU A 291 -15.36 -12.83 8.10
C GLU A 291 -15.35 -12.82 6.57
N VAL A 292 -16.50 -12.99 5.93
CA VAL A 292 -16.65 -12.90 4.47
C VAL A 292 -17.76 -11.90 4.16
N LYS A 293 -17.43 -10.78 3.52
CA LYS A 293 -18.41 -9.70 3.19
C LYS A 293 -19.26 -9.30 4.42
N GLY A 294 -18.63 -9.16 5.58
CA GLY A 294 -19.29 -8.82 6.85
C GLY A 294 -19.99 -9.98 7.59
N ASN A 295 -20.08 -11.18 6.98
CA ASN A 295 -20.59 -12.37 7.66
C ASN A 295 -19.49 -13.04 8.48
N VAL A 296 -19.58 -12.95 9.81
CA VAL A 296 -18.61 -13.51 10.75
C VAL A 296 -19.05 -14.90 11.24
N PHE A 297 -18.17 -15.88 11.16
CA PHE A 297 -18.38 -17.23 11.67
C PHE A 297 -17.09 -17.82 12.24
N GLU A 298 -17.22 -18.78 13.13
CA GLU A 298 -16.11 -19.60 13.61
C GLU A 298 -15.90 -20.79 12.66
N LEU A 299 -14.63 -21.15 12.42
CA LEU A 299 -14.26 -22.28 11.58
C LEU A 299 -13.18 -23.12 12.28
N GLY A 300 -13.54 -24.36 12.61
CA GLY A 300 -12.67 -25.39 13.18
C GLY A 300 -11.98 -26.25 12.12
N ALA A 301 -10.95 -26.99 12.53
CA ALA A 301 -10.23 -27.87 11.62
C ALA A 301 -11.13 -29.02 11.11
N GLY A 302 -11.05 -29.31 9.82
CA GLY A 302 -11.92 -30.27 9.13
C GLY A 302 -13.27 -29.70 8.69
N GLU A 303 -13.59 -28.45 9.02
CA GLU A 303 -14.85 -27.82 8.64
C GLU A 303 -14.76 -27.09 7.31
N THR A 304 -15.89 -27.01 6.62
CA THR A 304 -16.05 -26.28 5.36
C THR A 304 -17.21 -25.30 5.48
N LYS A 305 -17.01 -24.08 4.96
CA LYS A 305 -18.06 -23.09 4.81
C LYS A 305 -18.09 -22.57 3.38
N GLU A 306 -19.29 -22.42 2.83
CA GLU A 306 -19.53 -21.65 1.61
C GLU A 306 -20.35 -20.41 1.95
N VAL A 307 -19.92 -19.26 1.45
CA VAL A 307 -20.61 -17.98 1.59
C VAL A 307 -20.87 -17.45 0.19
N VAL A 308 -22.15 -17.25 -0.15
CA VAL A 308 -22.60 -16.62 -1.39
C VAL A 308 -22.85 -15.14 -1.12
N PHE A 309 -22.41 -14.28 -2.04
CA PHE A 309 -22.56 -12.83 -1.95
C PHE A 309 -22.90 -12.22 -3.32
N ASN A 310 -23.57 -11.08 -3.32
CA ASN A 310 -23.90 -10.38 -4.56
C ASN A 310 -22.65 -9.71 -5.14
N ALA A 311 -22.33 -10.01 -6.40
CA ALA A 311 -21.21 -9.39 -7.10
C ALA A 311 -21.35 -7.85 -7.22
N SER A 312 -22.58 -7.33 -7.17
CA SER A 312 -22.94 -5.94 -7.47
C SER A 312 -23.02 -4.99 -6.28
N THR A 313 -22.93 -5.45 -5.02
CA THR A 313 -23.06 -4.58 -3.83
C THR A 313 -21.73 -4.15 -3.22
N SER A 314 -20.61 -4.29 -3.92
CA SER A 314 -19.34 -3.83 -3.36
C SER A 314 -19.25 -2.32 -3.54
N SER A 315 -19.55 -1.57 -2.47
CA SER A 315 -18.73 -0.40 -2.22
C SER A 315 -17.30 -0.92 -2.28
N TYR A 316 -16.49 -0.32 -3.15
CA TYR A 316 -15.05 -0.48 -3.01
C TYR A 316 -14.68 -0.06 -1.57
N PHE A 317 -13.49 -0.43 -1.09
CA PHE A 317 -13.03 -0.27 0.30
C PHE A 317 -13.66 -1.29 1.26
#